data_AF-A0A9P3LFV5-F1
#
_entry.id   AF-A0A9P3LFV5-F1
#
_cell.length_a   1.000
_cell.length_b   1.000
_cell.length_c   1.000
_cell.angle_alpha   90.00
_cell.angle_beta   90.00
_cell.angle_gamma   90.00
#
_symmetry.space_group_name_H-M   'P 1'
#
loop_
_entity.id
_entity.type
_entity.pdbx_description
1 polymer ?
#
loop_
_entity_poly.entity_id
_entity_poly.type
_entity_poly.pdbx_seq_one_letter_code
_entity_poly.pdbx_strand_id
1 'polypeptide(L)'
;MRSLTFIFALLATQLLPFAPAFANAKANRRYPSPTTPAPANDALASRQHHERRAVLDVCAYIDLGLGLGVPNLLGIPLAKLANLKLCLCLSALPLALDLNAQLKALGDQYGKDAVIAFLTALIDSSPNSRHCSYPDHCDPVCSAGDPCGYQCHAPYVKQGNKCVCGPGTVDCNGKCVPASQGCGSAVPRALSARSDSLTARAQASCKTSDTVCGIYGSRDSHAYECIDIQSNLESCGGCMAPNPFAPPNTSATAGRDCTDITGVDSVNCVRGACHVEKCAAGYAVNGAQDGCVAAHGAKSATHKSALKVQAGKRKPVSSRHFADRAEPEPENERHDNVYASAFYRE
;
A
#
# COMPACT_ATOMS: atom_id res chain seq x y z
N MET A 1 -39.67 37.19 -57.60
CA MET A 1 -41.13 37.13 -57.30
C MET A 1 -41.44 35.74 -56.77
N ARG A 2 -42.39 35.60 -55.80
CA ARG A 2 -43.26 34.41 -55.53
C ARG A 2 -42.60 33.00 -55.44
N SER A 3 -42.79 32.17 -54.41
CA SER A 3 -43.57 32.16 -53.15
C SER A 3 -42.88 31.13 -52.17
N LEU A 4 -43.13 30.93 -50.86
CA LEU A 4 -44.35 30.82 -50.03
C LEU A 4 -45.30 29.68 -50.54
N THR A 5 -45.87 28.74 -49.78
CA THR A 5 -46.06 28.46 -48.33
C THR A 5 -45.87 26.91 -48.10
N PHE A 6 -46.20 26.22 -46.99
CA PHE A 6 -46.88 26.56 -45.71
C PHE A 6 -46.41 25.71 -44.49
N ILE A 7 -47.36 25.32 -43.63
CA ILE A 7 -47.29 24.74 -42.27
C ILE A 7 -48.20 23.48 -42.20
N PHE A 8 -47.91 22.52 -41.29
CA PHE A 8 -48.82 21.76 -40.37
C PHE A 8 -48.07 20.49 -39.91
N ALA A 9 -47.64 20.27 -38.65
CA ALA A 9 -48.27 20.39 -37.33
C ALA A 9 -49.26 19.26 -37.00
N LEU A 10 -48.87 18.36 -36.08
CA LEU A 10 -49.75 17.40 -35.41
C LEU A 10 -49.19 17.02 -34.03
N LEU A 11 -49.92 17.32 -32.96
CA LEU A 11 -49.66 16.78 -31.61
C LEU A 11 -50.38 15.44 -31.48
N ALA A 12 -49.78 14.49 -30.76
CA ALA A 12 -50.46 13.30 -30.25
C ALA A 12 -50.11 13.11 -28.76
N THR A 13 -50.96 13.64 -27.89
CA THR A 13 -50.87 13.43 -26.43
C THR A 13 -51.25 12.00 -26.06
N GLN A 14 -50.40 11.33 -25.28
CA GLN A 14 -50.74 10.08 -24.59
C GLN A 14 -50.50 10.30 -23.09
N LEU A 15 -51.58 10.40 -22.32
CA LEU A 15 -51.55 10.40 -20.86
C LEU A 15 -51.72 8.97 -20.36
N LEU A 16 -50.77 8.47 -19.57
CA LEU A 16 -50.89 7.19 -18.87
C LEU A 16 -50.67 7.41 -17.36
N PRO A 17 -51.70 7.19 -16.51
CA PRO A 17 -51.55 7.30 -15.06
C PRO A 17 -50.98 5.99 -14.50
N PHE A 18 -49.73 6.00 -14.06
CA PHE A 18 -49.16 4.92 -13.25
C PHE A 18 -49.11 5.31 -11.77
N ALA A 19 -49.70 4.46 -10.93
CA ALA A 19 -49.91 4.74 -9.51
C ALA A 19 -48.61 4.58 -8.68
N PRO A 20 -48.47 5.33 -7.56
CA PRO A 20 -47.33 5.18 -6.66
C PRO A 20 -47.45 3.91 -5.82
N ALA A 21 -46.89 2.81 -6.33
CA ALA A 21 -46.76 1.56 -5.58
C ALA A 21 -45.65 1.69 -4.51
N PHE A 22 -46.04 2.09 -3.29
CA PHE A 22 -45.15 2.17 -2.11
C PHE A 22 -44.74 0.77 -1.59
N ALA A 23 -43.96 0.05 -2.39
CA ALA A 23 -43.35 -1.22 -1.98
C ALA A 23 -42.20 -0.95 -0.99
N ASN A 24 -42.43 -1.25 0.29
CA ASN A 24 -41.42 -1.16 1.35
C ASN A 24 -40.37 -2.27 1.21
N ALA A 25 -39.51 -2.15 0.20
CA ALA A 25 -38.39 -3.06 -0.06
C ALA A 25 -37.32 -2.93 1.02
N LYS A 26 -37.44 -3.73 2.10
CA LYS A 26 -36.34 -3.98 3.05
C LYS A 26 -35.19 -4.67 2.31
N ALA A 27 -34.32 -3.86 1.72
CA ALA A 27 -33.13 -4.32 1.00
C ALA A 27 -32.16 -5.00 1.97
N ASN A 28 -32.28 -6.32 2.09
CA ASN A 28 -31.32 -7.15 2.81
C ASN A 28 -29.93 -6.94 2.21
N ARG A 29 -29.08 -6.17 2.90
CA ARG A 29 -27.65 -6.10 2.64
C ARG A 29 -27.03 -7.46 2.94
N ARG A 30 -27.09 -8.38 1.96
CA ARG A 30 -26.16 -9.50 1.88
C ARG A 30 -24.77 -8.89 1.76
N TYR A 31 -24.00 -8.90 2.84
CA TYR A 31 -22.57 -8.65 2.76
C TYR A 31 -21.97 -9.66 1.77
N PRO A 32 -21.10 -9.23 0.83
CA PRO A 32 -20.37 -10.18 0.01
C PRO A 32 -19.58 -11.10 0.93
N SER A 33 -19.61 -12.41 0.64
CA SER A 33 -18.83 -13.38 1.42
C SER A 33 -17.34 -13.05 1.30
N PRO A 34 -16.51 -13.27 2.35
CA PRO A 34 -15.09 -12.95 2.30
C PRO A 34 -14.42 -13.68 1.12
N THR A 35 -13.98 -12.92 0.12
CA THR A 35 -13.17 -13.46 -0.97
C THR A 35 -11.87 -13.99 -0.37
N THR A 36 -11.40 -15.14 -0.85
CA THR A 36 -10.17 -15.80 -0.39
C THR A 36 -9.02 -14.80 -0.30
N PRO A 37 -8.24 -14.76 0.80
CA PRO A 37 -7.13 -13.82 0.92
C PRO A 37 -6.13 -14.00 -0.22
N ALA A 38 -5.97 -12.97 -1.06
CA ALA A 38 -4.91 -12.93 -2.05
C ALA A 38 -3.53 -12.98 -1.33
N PRO A 39 -2.53 -13.70 -1.87
CA PRO A 39 -1.23 -13.82 -1.23
C PRO A 39 -0.58 -12.44 -1.07
N ALA A 40 -0.08 -12.16 0.13
CA ALA A 40 0.34 -10.81 0.53
C ALA A 40 1.44 -10.19 -0.36
N ASN A 41 2.19 -11.01 -1.09
CA ASN A 41 3.28 -10.57 -1.97
C ASN A 41 2.77 -9.84 -3.24
N ASP A 42 1.63 -10.25 -3.81
CA ASP A 42 1.02 -9.56 -4.97
C ASP A 42 0.64 -8.12 -4.62
N ALA A 43 0.23 -7.88 -3.37
CA ALA A 43 -0.15 -6.56 -2.85
C ALA A 43 1.04 -5.60 -2.68
N LEU A 44 2.29 -6.04 -2.89
CA LEU A 44 3.48 -5.20 -2.98
C LEU A 44 3.98 -5.06 -4.42
N ALA A 45 4.02 -6.14 -5.20
CA ALA A 45 4.37 -6.08 -6.62
C ALA A 45 3.47 -5.11 -7.40
N SER A 46 2.15 -5.15 -7.15
CA SER A 46 1.16 -4.23 -7.72
C SER A 46 1.26 -2.77 -7.27
N ARG A 47 2.16 -2.43 -6.34
CA ARG A 47 2.43 -1.04 -5.90
C ARG A 47 3.69 -0.45 -6.51
N GLN A 48 4.58 -1.29 -7.06
CA GLN A 48 5.76 -0.80 -7.76
C GLN A 48 5.35 -0.45 -9.19
N HIS A 49 5.12 0.85 -9.43
CA HIS A 49 4.92 1.35 -10.79
C HIS A 49 6.25 1.26 -11.55
N HIS A 50 6.46 0.11 -12.19
CA HIS A 50 7.49 -0.07 -13.20
C HIS A 50 7.06 0.69 -14.44
N GLU A 51 7.40 1.98 -14.49
CA GLU A 51 7.38 2.78 -15.71
C GLU A 51 8.14 2.01 -16.79
N ARG A 52 7.42 1.51 -17.80
CA ARG A 52 8.06 0.76 -18.88
C ARG A 52 8.86 1.76 -19.68
N ARG A 53 10.16 1.49 -19.81
CA ARG A 53 11.01 2.30 -20.70
C ARG A 53 10.44 2.18 -22.10
N ALA A 54 10.11 3.34 -22.70
CA ALA A 54 9.62 3.40 -24.07
C ALA A 54 10.53 2.57 -24.98
N VAL A 55 9.94 1.62 -25.71
CA VAL A 55 10.70 0.74 -26.59
C VAL A 55 11.21 1.59 -27.74
N LEU A 56 12.53 1.85 -27.72
CA LEU A 56 13.23 2.47 -28.83
C LEU A 56 13.59 1.39 -29.83
N ASP A 57 13.07 1.49 -31.04
CA ASP A 57 13.32 0.56 -32.13
C ASP A 57 13.76 1.33 -33.39
N VAL A 58 14.33 0.64 -34.38
CA VAL A 58 14.63 1.21 -35.70
C VAL A 58 13.72 0.53 -36.71
N CYS A 59 12.85 1.31 -37.33
CA CYS A 59 11.88 0.81 -38.30
C CYS A 59 12.10 1.44 -39.68
N ALA A 60 11.88 0.67 -40.73
CA ALA A 60 11.90 1.13 -42.12
C ALA A 60 10.79 0.47 -42.94
N TYR A 61 10.18 1.24 -43.83
CA TYR A 61 9.45 0.65 -44.95
C TYR A 61 10.41 0.31 -46.08
N ILE A 62 10.28 -0.93 -46.57
CA ILE A 62 11.16 -1.56 -47.56
C ILE A 62 10.30 -1.93 -48.77
N ASP A 63 10.66 -1.38 -49.93
CA ASP A 63 10.05 -1.70 -51.22
C ASP A 63 11.15 -2.09 -52.20
N LEU A 64 11.45 -3.39 -52.26
CA LEU A 64 12.55 -3.91 -53.08
C LEU A 64 12.23 -3.89 -54.59
N GLY A 65 11.00 -3.52 -54.97
CA GLY A 65 10.62 -3.26 -56.36
C GLY A 65 11.13 -1.92 -56.91
N LEU A 66 11.52 -0.98 -56.04
CA LEU A 66 12.04 0.35 -56.45
C LEU A 66 13.54 0.36 -56.80
N GLY A 67 14.13 -0.80 -57.09
CA GLY A 67 15.40 -0.90 -57.81
C GLY A 67 16.61 -0.28 -57.11
N LEU A 68 16.95 -0.77 -55.90
CA LEU A 68 18.05 -0.28 -55.05
C LEU A 68 19.48 -0.34 -55.66
N GLY A 69 19.65 -0.61 -56.95
CA GLY A 69 20.94 -0.62 -57.67
C GLY A 69 21.90 -1.76 -57.31
N VAL A 70 21.75 -2.40 -56.15
CA VAL A 70 22.59 -3.50 -55.67
C VAL A 70 22.04 -4.84 -56.19
N PRO A 71 22.75 -5.58 -57.07
CA PRO A 71 22.23 -6.84 -57.63
C PRO A 71 22.25 -8.01 -56.63
N ASN A 72 23.27 -8.04 -55.75
CA ASN A 72 23.43 -9.02 -54.67
C ASN A 72 23.90 -8.28 -53.41
N LEU A 73 23.25 -8.50 -52.28
CA LEU A 73 23.68 -8.04 -50.97
C LEU A 73 23.85 -9.26 -50.06
N LEU A 74 25.02 -9.37 -49.40
CA LEU A 74 25.42 -10.54 -48.59
C LEU A 74 25.22 -11.92 -49.28
N GLY A 75 25.37 -11.95 -50.61
CA GLY A 75 25.21 -13.18 -51.42
C GLY A 75 23.78 -13.59 -51.73
N ILE A 76 22.77 -12.88 -51.22
CA ILE A 76 21.35 -13.13 -51.55
C ILE A 76 20.99 -12.32 -52.83
N PRO A 77 20.45 -12.96 -53.89
CA PRO A 77 20.08 -12.27 -55.12
C PRO A 77 18.74 -11.54 -54.97
N LEU A 78 18.76 -10.20 -55.08
CA LEU A 78 17.57 -9.36 -54.85
C LEU A 78 16.44 -9.62 -55.86
N ALA A 79 16.72 -10.25 -57.00
CA ALA A 79 15.71 -10.66 -57.98
C ALA A 79 14.63 -11.59 -57.41
N LYS A 80 14.94 -12.42 -56.40
CA LYS A 80 13.94 -13.25 -55.68
C LYS A 80 13.00 -12.42 -54.79
N LEU A 81 13.34 -11.16 -54.54
CA LEU A 81 12.68 -10.26 -53.59
C LEU A 81 12.00 -9.05 -54.25
N ALA A 82 12.00 -8.95 -55.58
CA ALA A 82 11.57 -7.75 -56.34
C ALA A 82 10.10 -7.31 -56.15
N ASN A 83 9.28 -8.07 -55.41
CA ASN A 83 7.90 -7.70 -55.03
C ASN A 83 7.69 -7.66 -53.51
N LEU A 84 8.74 -7.81 -52.69
CA LEU A 84 8.64 -7.72 -51.24
C LEU A 84 8.47 -6.26 -50.82
N LYS A 85 7.22 -5.91 -50.49
CA LYS A 85 6.81 -4.67 -49.83
C LYS A 85 6.55 -4.99 -48.38
N LEU A 86 7.46 -4.57 -47.49
CA LEU A 86 7.42 -4.96 -46.08
C LEU A 86 7.84 -3.80 -45.19
N CYS A 87 7.15 -3.63 -44.07
CA CYS A 87 7.53 -2.67 -43.05
C CYS A 87 8.07 -3.46 -41.86
N LEU A 88 9.32 -3.21 -41.47
CA LEU A 88 10.01 -3.96 -40.43
C LEU A 88 10.63 -3.03 -39.41
N CYS A 89 10.73 -3.53 -38.19
CA CYS A 89 11.52 -2.96 -37.10
C CYS A 89 12.52 -4.00 -36.60
N LEU A 90 13.66 -3.58 -36.07
CA LEU A 90 14.73 -4.49 -35.64
C LEU A 90 14.27 -5.49 -34.57
N SER A 91 13.45 -5.05 -33.59
CA SER A 91 12.95 -5.97 -32.55
C SER A 91 12.02 -7.07 -33.09
N ALA A 92 11.35 -6.81 -34.21
CA ALA A 92 10.37 -7.72 -34.81
C ALA A 92 10.99 -8.73 -35.78
N LEU A 93 12.28 -8.59 -36.16
CA LEU A 93 12.92 -9.41 -37.19
C LEU A 93 12.80 -10.93 -36.96
N PRO A 94 13.09 -11.50 -35.78
CA PRO A 94 13.03 -12.95 -35.58
C PRO A 94 11.63 -13.52 -35.80
N LEU A 95 10.60 -12.79 -35.36
CA LEU A 95 9.20 -13.17 -35.52
C LEU A 95 8.73 -12.99 -36.98
N ALA A 96 9.19 -11.95 -37.67
CA ALA A 96 8.88 -11.70 -39.07
C ALA A 96 9.41 -12.82 -39.99
N LEU A 97 10.55 -13.44 -39.67
CA LEU A 97 11.07 -14.60 -40.40
C LEU A 97 10.17 -15.84 -40.30
N ASP A 98 9.44 -16.04 -39.20
CA ASP A 98 8.55 -17.20 -39.04
C ASP A 98 7.11 -16.92 -39.49
N LEU A 99 6.63 -15.67 -39.40
CA LEU A 99 5.28 -15.28 -39.84
C LEU A 99 5.16 -15.00 -41.35
N ASN A 100 6.21 -14.51 -42.01
CA ASN A 100 6.17 -14.20 -43.44
C ASN A 100 6.72 -15.37 -44.27
N ALA A 101 5.86 -16.02 -45.06
CA ALA A 101 6.24 -17.19 -45.87
C ALA A 101 7.41 -16.95 -46.85
N GLN A 102 7.60 -15.72 -47.36
CA GLN A 102 8.73 -15.39 -48.24
C GLN A 102 10.03 -15.26 -47.44
N LEU A 103 10.00 -14.60 -46.28
CA LEU A 103 11.17 -14.53 -45.39
C LEU A 103 11.51 -15.91 -44.81
N LYS A 104 10.50 -16.73 -44.49
CA LYS A 104 10.68 -18.11 -44.04
C LYS A 104 11.41 -18.94 -45.10
N ALA A 105 10.93 -18.92 -46.35
CA ALA A 105 11.59 -19.64 -47.44
C ALA A 105 13.04 -19.19 -47.69
N LEU A 106 13.37 -17.92 -47.42
CA LEU A 106 14.75 -17.43 -47.45
C LEU A 106 15.56 -17.89 -46.23
N GLY A 107 15.00 -17.86 -45.02
CA GLY A 107 15.65 -18.35 -43.80
C GLY A 107 15.92 -19.85 -43.84
N ASP A 108 15.01 -20.61 -44.46
CA ASP A 108 15.17 -22.05 -44.70
C ASP A 108 16.18 -22.34 -45.85
N GLN A 109 16.40 -21.41 -46.80
CA GLN A 109 17.39 -21.58 -47.89
C GLN A 109 18.81 -21.10 -47.51
N TYR A 110 18.94 -19.99 -46.78
CA TYR A 110 20.22 -19.31 -46.52
C TYR A 110 20.62 -19.25 -45.04
N GLY A 111 19.78 -19.75 -44.13
CA GLY A 111 19.94 -19.62 -42.68
C GLY A 111 19.28 -18.35 -42.13
N LYS A 112 18.59 -18.48 -40.98
CA LYS A 112 17.88 -17.36 -40.34
C LYS A 112 18.80 -16.18 -40.02
N ASP A 113 20.00 -16.45 -39.49
CA ASP A 113 20.93 -15.39 -39.07
C ASP A 113 21.45 -14.55 -40.25
N ALA A 114 21.69 -15.17 -41.39
CA ALA A 114 22.10 -14.47 -42.62
C ALA A 114 20.97 -13.57 -43.16
N VAL A 115 19.72 -14.03 -43.09
CA VAL A 115 18.54 -13.24 -43.48
C VAL A 115 18.26 -12.12 -42.48
N ILE A 116 18.44 -12.35 -41.17
CA ILE A 116 18.33 -11.30 -40.14
C ILE A 116 19.41 -10.24 -40.37
N ALA A 117 20.68 -10.61 -40.55
CA ALA A 117 21.77 -9.67 -40.82
C ALA A 117 21.55 -8.87 -42.13
N PHE A 118 21.03 -9.50 -43.18
CA PHE A 118 20.62 -8.84 -44.42
C PHE A 118 19.50 -7.81 -44.17
N LEU A 119 18.45 -8.18 -43.43
CA LEU A 119 17.33 -7.29 -43.14
C LEU A 119 17.72 -6.15 -42.20
N THR A 120 18.57 -6.40 -41.19
CA THR A 120 19.16 -5.37 -40.32
C THR A 120 19.95 -4.36 -41.15
N ALA A 121 20.91 -4.81 -41.95
CA ALA A 121 21.73 -3.93 -42.78
C ALA A 121 20.88 -3.10 -43.77
N LEU A 122 19.78 -3.68 -44.29
CA LEU A 122 18.88 -3.00 -45.22
C LEU A 122 17.87 -2.05 -44.55
N ILE A 123 17.53 -2.28 -43.27
CA ILE A 123 16.85 -1.29 -42.41
C ILE A 123 17.81 -0.13 -42.15
N ASP A 124 19.01 -0.40 -41.64
CA ASP A 124 19.99 0.62 -41.25
C ASP A 124 20.49 1.46 -42.45
N SER A 125 20.58 0.88 -43.66
CA SER A 125 20.93 1.60 -44.88
C SER A 125 19.72 2.24 -45.61
N SER A 126 18.49 2.07 -45.12
CA SER A 126 17.31 2.65 -45.77
C SER A 126 17.22 4.16 -45.53
N PRO A 127 17.04 5.00 -46.58
CA PRO A 127 16.80 6.43 -46.39
C PRO A 127 15.44 6.72 -45.72
N ASN A 128 14.56 5.72 -45.60
CA ASN A 128 13.28 5.79 -44.91
C ASN A 128 13.32 5.19 -43.49
N SER A 129 14.50 4.87 -42.95
CA SER A 129 14.66 4.40 -41.59
C SER A 129 14.37 5.51 -40.58
N ARG A 130 13.79 5.14 -39.44
CA ARG A 130 13.50 6.04 -38.32
C ARG A 130 13.70 5.33 -36.99
N HIS A 131 14.28 6.05 -36.03
CA HIS A 131 14.18 5.68 -34.63
C HIS A 131 12.76 5.94 -34.14
N CYS A 132 12.04 4.88 -33.83
CA CYS A 132 10.67 4.95 -33.34
C CYS A 132 10.66 4.79 -31.82
N SER A 133 9.88 5.63 -31.14
CA SER A 133 9.70 5.62 -29.68
C SER A 133 8.21 5.45 -29.40
N TYR A 134 7.83 4.27 -28.93
CA TYR A 134 6.42 3.93 -28.72
C TYR A 134 5.94 4.33 -27.31
N PRO A 135 4.73 4.91 -27.16
CA PRO A 135 4.13 5.15 -25.86
C PRO A 135 3.66 3.82 -25.22
N ASP A 136 3.37 3.86 -23.92
CA ASP A 136 2.70 2.75 -23.25
C ASP A 136 1.31 2.44 -23.83
N HIS A 137 0.87 1.20 -23.64
CA HIS A 137 -0.45 0.70 -24.04
C HIS A 137 -0.74 0.80 -25.55
N CYS A 138 0.26 0.51 -26.39
CA CYS A 138 0.09 0.37 -27.84
C CYS A 138 0.86 -0.81 -28.43
N ASP A 139 0.42 -1.26 -29.60
CA ASP A 139 1.21 -2.09 -30.51
C ASP A 139 1.85 -1.23 -31.62
N PRO A 140 3.09 -1.52 -32.05
CA PRO A 140 3.70 -0.88 -33.21
C PRO A 140 3.02 -1.35 -34.51
N VAL A 141 2.68 -0.41 -35.38
CA VAL A 141 2.00 -0.63 -36.66
C VAL A 141 2.78 0.09 -37.76
N CYS A 142 3.86 -0.55 -38.22
CA CYS A 142 4.73 -0.05 -39.28
C CYS A 142 3.96 -0.03 -40.62
N SER A 143 3.93 1.13 -41.29
CA SER A 143 3.24 1.34 -42.57
C SER A 143 4.12 2.06 -43.60
N ALA A 144 3.72 2.03 -44.88
CA ALA A 144 4.46 2.67 -45.97
C ALA A 144 4.59 4.20 -45.86
N GLY A 145 3.61 4.87 -45.24
CA GLY A 145 3.64 6.32 -44.99
C GLY A 145 4.20 6.71 -43.61
N ASP A 146 4.13 5.79 -42.64
CA ASP A 146 4.62 5.99 -41.28
C ASP A 146 5.19 4.66 -40.73
N PRO A 147 6.53 4.47 -40.72
CA PRO A 147 7.16 3.30 -40.13
C PRO A 147 7.11 3.33 -38.59
N CYS A 148 6.88 4.50 -37.97
CA CYS A 148 6.68 4.65 -36.53
C CYS A 148 5.19 4.68 -36.13
N GLY A 149 4.31 4.24 -37.02
CA GLY A 149 2.88 4.10 -36.73
C GLY A 149 2.65 3.16 -35.53
N TYR A 150 1.56 3.40 -34.80
CA TYR A 150 1.17 2.60 -33.64
C TYR A 150 -0.33 2.71 -33.37
N GLN A 151 -0.88 1.68 -32.75
CA GLN A 151 -2.29 1.56 -32.40
C GLN A 151 -2.45 1.30 -30.90
N CYS A 152 -3.23 2.13 -30.21
CA CYS A 152 -3.48 1.97 -28.78
C CYS A 152 -4.35 0.73 -28.49
N HIS A 153 -4.03 0.00 -27.43
CA HIS A 153 -4.88 -1.08 -26.91
C HIS A 153 -6.17 -0.50 -26.36
N ALA A 154 -7.33 -1.12 -26.61
CA ALA A 154 -8.56 -0.72 -25.90
C ALA A 154 -8.39 -0.97 -24.38
N PRO A 155 -8.83 -0.06 -23.49
CA PRO A 155 -9.69 1.11 -23.72
C PRO A 155 -8.92 2.45 -23.91
N TYR A 156 -7.62 2.41 -24.23
CA TYR A 156 -6.82 3.60 -24.49
C TYR A 156 -7.10 4.17 -25.90
N VAL A 157 -7.02 5.49 -26.02
CA VAL A 157 -7.23 6.25 -27.26
C VAL A 157 -5.99 7.10 -27.56
N LYS A 158 -5.72 7.34 -28.85
CA LYS A 158 -4.57 8.14 -29.29
C LYS A 158 -4.85 9.64 -29.09
N GLN A 159 -4.08 10.29 -28.22
CA GLN A 159 -4.13 11.74 -27.99
C GLN A 159 -2.73 12.32 -28.24
N GLY A 160 -2.55 12.94 -29.40
CA GLY A 160 -1.22 13.33 -29.89
C GLY A 160 -0.30 12.11 -30.00
N ASN A 161 0.90 12.22 -29.42
CA ASN A 161 1.93 11.17 -29.45
C ASN A 161 1.85 10.19 -28.25
N LYS A 162 0.67 10.05 -27.62
CA LYS A 162 0.46 9.15 -26.47
C LYS A 162 -0.85 8.36 -26.61
N CYS A 163 -0.91 7.22 -25.96
CA CYS A 163 -2.16 6.52 -25.67
C CYS A 163 -2.62 6.92 -24.25
N VAL A 164 -3.86 7.37 -24.13
CA VAL A 164 -4.46 7.86 -22.88
C VAL A 164 -5.80 7.17 -22.65
N CYS A 165 -6.29 7.15 -21.42
CA CYS A 165 -7.59 6.54 -21.13
C CYS A 165 -8.75 7.22 -21.88
N GLY A 166 -9.68 6.42 -22.41
CA GLY A 166 -10.83 6.90 -23.17
C GLY A 166 -11.80 7.77 -22.35
N PRO A 167 -12.65 8.59 -23.01
CA PRO A 167 -13.58 9.50 -22.32
C PRO A 167 -14.42 8.81 -21.24
N GLY A 168 -14.48 9.42 -20.05
CA GLY A 168 -15.17 8.86 -18.88
C GLY A 168 -14.33 7.89 -18.03
N THR A 169 -13.10 7.58 -18.44
CA THR A 169 -12.14 6.78 -17.65
C THR A 169 -10.90 7.59 -17.29
N VAL A 170 -10.20 7.16 -16.23
CA VAL A 170 -8.96 7.74 -15.72
C VAL A 170 -7.91 6.64 -15.55
N ASP A 171 -6.63 6.94 -15.77
CA ASP A 171 -5.56 5.98 -15.53
C ASP A 171 -5.23 5.88 -14.04
N CYS A 172 -5.30 4.67 -13.50
CA CYS A 172 -4.88 4.34 -12.15
C CYS A 172 -3.85 3.21 -12.20
N ASN A 173 -2.57 3.58 -12.25
CA ASN A 173 -1.39 2.69 -12.26
C ASN A 173 -1.28 1.81 -13.52
N GLY A 174 -1.47 2.38 -14.72
CA GLY A 174 -1.39 1.65 -15.99
C GLY A 174 -2.65 0.82 -16.26
N LYS A 175 -3.81 1.30 -15.79
CA LYS A 175 -5.13 0.71 -16.02
C LYS A 175 -6.21 1.79 -16.01
N CYS A 176 -6.94 1.91 -17.11
CA CYS A 176 -8.11 2.78 -17.17
C CYS A 176 -9.27 2.22 -16.33
N VAL A 177 -9.79 3.02 -15.40
CA VAL A 177 -10.99 2.73 -14.60
C VAL A 177 -12.03 3.85 -14.77
N PRO A 178 -13.33 3.61 -14.51
CA PRO A 178 -14.34 4.66 -14.55
C PRO A 178 -13.99 5.84 -13.64
N ALA A 179 -14.14 7.08 -14.12
CA ALA A 179 -13.81 8.29 -13.36
C ALA A 179 -14.59 8.40 -12.03
N SER A 180 -15.77 7.77 -11.95
CA SER A 180 -16.60 7.68 -10.74
C SER A 180 -16.06 6.73 -9.66
N GLN A 181 -15.16 5.81 -10.00
CA GLN A 181 -14.52 4.90 -9.05
C GLN A 181 -13.33 5.57 -8.35
N GLY A 182 -12.61 6.44 -9.07
CA GLY A 182 -11.40 7.12 -8.61
C GLY A 182 -10.19 6.19 -8.44
N CYS A 183 -9.00 6.76 -8.42
CA CYS A 183 -7.79 6.00 -8.09
C CYS A 183 -7.69 5.78 -6.58
N GLY A 184 -7.69 4.51 -6.16
CA GLY A 184 -7.38 4.15 -4.78
C GLY A 184 -5.92 4.51 -4.47
N SER A 185 -5.71 5.64 -3.78
CA SER A 185 -4.36 6.14 -3.49
C SER A 185 -3.53 5.09 -2.74
N ALA A 186 -2.35 4.78 -3.28
CA ALA A 186 -1.40 3.85 -2.67
C ALA A 186 -0.73 4.40 -1.41
N VAL A 187 -0.83 5.72 -1.17
CA VAL A 187 -0.33 6.39 0.04
C VAL A 187 -1.03 5.82 1.27
N PRO A 188 -0.30 5.21 2.23
CA PRO A 188 -0.89 4.81 3.50
C PRO A 188 -1.44 6.05 4.21
N ARG A 189 -2.73 6.04 4.56
CA ARG A 189 -3.28 7.08 5.46
C ARG A 189 -2.44 7.08 6.74
N ALA A 190 -1.98 8.26 7.16
CA ALA A 190 -1.02 8.39 8.24
C ALA A 190 -1.45 7.61 9.49
N LEU A 191 -0.48 6.94 10.14
CA LEU A 191 -0.73 5.97 11.21
C LEU A 191 -1.44 6.53 12.45
N SER A 192 -1.55 7.86 12.57
CA SER A 192 -2.44 8.54 13.54
C SER A 192 -3.87 7.96 13.53
N ALA A 193 -4.45 7.65 12.36
CA ALA A 193 -5.79 7.07 12.30
C ALA A 193 -5.86 5.62 12.85
N ARG A 194 -4.73 5.02 13.26
CA ARG A 194 -4.64 3.74 13.96
C ARG A 194 -4.25 3.87 15.44
N SER A 195 -3.52 4.91 15.87
CA SER A 195 -3.21 5.11 17.30
C SER A 195 -4.48 5.26 18.13
N ASP A 196 -5.45 6.01 17.59
CA ASP A 196 -6.73 6.26 18.25
C ASP A 196 -7.54 4.96 18.41
N SER A 197 -7.48 4.06 17.41
CA SER A 197 -8.19 2.77 17.47
C SER A 197 -7.50 1.75 18.38
N LEU A 198 -6.18 1.84 18.57
CA LEU A 198 -5.45 1.05 19.57
C LEU A 198 -5.72 1.54 20.99
N THR A 199 -5.65 2.87 21.23
CA THR A 199 -6.02 3.46 22.53
C THR A 199 -7.46 3.12 22.90
N ALA A 200 -8.43 3.29 21.99
CA ALA A 200 -9.83 2.95 22.25
C ALA A 200 -10.02 1.44 22.54
N ARG A 201 -9.26 0.56 21.85
CA ARG A 201 -9.34 -0.90 22.06
C ARG A 201 -8.70 -1.34 23.38
N ALA A 202 -7.59 -0.74 23.79
CA ALA A 202 -7.00 -0.98 25.10
C ALA A 202 -7.93 -0.48 26.21
N GLN A 203 -8.49 0.72 26.08
CA GLN A 203 -9.42 1.30 27.05
C GLN A 203 -10.73 0.50 27.17
N ALA A 204 -11.18 -0.15 26.09
CA ALA A 204 -12.31 -1.08 26.10
C ALA A 204 -12.00 -2.46 26.75
N SER A 205 -10.74 -2.75 27.11
CA SER A 205 -10.38 -3.92 27.93
C SER A 205 -10.29 -3.60 29.43
N CYS A 206 -10.19 -2.32 29.78
CA CYS A 206 -10.22 -1.81 31.15
C CYS A 206 -11.66 -1.64 31.65
N LYS A 207 -11.84 -1.52 32.98
CA LYS A 207 -13.13 -1.09 33.54
C LYS A 207 -13.39 0.39 33.23
N THR A 208 -14.65 0.82 33.31
CA THR A 208 -15.06 2.23 33.07
C THR A 208 -14.37 3.25 34.00
N SER A 209 -13.87 2.82 35.16
CA SER A 209 -13.09 3.62 36.12
C SER A 209 -11.59 3.65 35.84
N ASP A 210 -11.07 2.66 35.13
CA ASP A 210 -9.63 2.38 35.09
C ASP A 210 -9.03 2.97 33.81
N THR A 211 -7.87 3.63 33.92
CA THR A 211 -7.16 4.24 32.79
C THR A 211 -6.09 3.28 32.25
N VAL A 212 -5.90 3.26 30.93
CA VAL A 212 -4.76 2.57 30.28
C VAL A 212 -3.46 3.28 30.63
N CYS A 213 -2.60 2.63 31.41
CA CYS A 213 -1.26 3.08 31.75
C CYS A 213 -0.21 2.15 31.14
N GLY A 214 0.99 2.66 30.84
CA GLY A 214 2.12 1.82 30.45
C GLY A 214 2.71 1.07 31.65
N ILE A 215 3.32 -0.09 31.43
CA ILE A 215 4.01 -0.84 32.49
C ILE A 215 5.45 -0.33 32.62
N TYR A 216 5.81 0.21 33.78
CA TYR A 216 7.16 0.75 34.03
C TYR A 216 8.24 -0.35 33.91
N GLY A 217 9.32 -0.05 33.20
CA GLY A 217 10.42 -0.99 32.97
C GLY A 217 10.13 -2.13 31.98
N SER A 218 8.96 -2.14 31.32
CA SER A 218 8.67 -3.09 30.25
C SER A 218 9.67 -2.97 29.09
N ARG A 219 10.03 -4.12 28.49
CA ARG A 219 10.76 -4.18 27.22
C ARG A 219 9.84 -4.15 26.00
N ASP A 220 8.56 -4.47 26.18
CA ASP A 220 7.53 -4.34 25.16
C ASP A 220 6.92 -2.94 25.22
N SER A 221 7.08 -2.18 24.13
CA SER A 221 6.54 -0.82 23.95
C SER A 221 5.02 -0.76 23.79
N HIS A 222 4.32 -1.90 23.88
CA HIS A 222 2.86 -2.01 23.85
C HIS A 222 2.30 -2.66 25.12
N ALA A 223 3.13 -2.95 26.13
CA ALA A 223 2.67 -3.45 27.41
C ALA A 223 1.94 -2.36 28.21
N TYR A 224 0.70 -2.66 28.60
CA TYR A 224 -0.16 -1.76 29.35
C TYR A 224 -0.88 -2.49 30.48
N GLU A 225 -1.31 -1.73 31.48
CA GLU A 225 -2.18 -2.18 32.56
C GLU A 225 -3.32 -1.18 32.79
N CYS A 226 -4.36 -1.61 33.49
CA CYS A 226 -5.56 -0.82 33.78
C CYS A 226 -5.53 -0.35 35.23
N ILE A 227 -5.33 0.95 35.47
CA ILE A 227 -5.17 1.53 36.81
C ILE A 227 -6.30 2.50 37.12
N ASP A 228 -6.97 2.35 38.26
CA ASP A 228 -7.82 3.40 38.81
C ASP A 228 -6.96 4.53 39.39
N ILE A 229 -6.68 5.54 38.58
CA ILE A 229 -5.91 6.73 38.95
C ILE A 229 -6.63 7.63 39.98
N GLN A 230 -7.86 7.31 40.39
CA GLN A 230 -8.58 8.02 41.44
C GLN A 230 -8.30 7.48 42.85
N SER A 231 -7.80 6.24 42.97
CA SER A 231 -7.58 5.54 44.24
C SER A 231 -6.24 4.78 44.36
N ASN A 232 -5.51 4.56 43.27
CA ASN A 232 -4.20 3.92 43.30
C ASN A 232 -3.13 4.85 43.91
N LEU A 233 -2.30 4.33 44.82
CA LEU A 233 -1.26 5.11 45.51
C LEU A 233 -0.09 5.49 44.59
N GLU A 234 0.37 4.55 43.77
CA GLU A 234 1.57 4.70 42.93
C GLU A 234 1.29 5.61 41.72
N SER A 235 0.10 5.50 41.13
CA SER A 235 -0.36 6.27 39.97
C SER A 235 -1.58 7.13 40.34
N CYS A 236 -1.42 7.98 41.35
CA CYS A 236 -2.47 8.91 41.75
C CYS A 236 -2.55 10.10 40.80
N GLY A 237 -3.75 10.43 40.33
CA GLY A 237 -4.03 11.60 39.46
C GLY A 237 -3.68 11.42 37.98
N GLY A 238 -3.02 10.33 37.63
CA GLY A 238 -2.57 10.02 36.27
C GLY A 238 -1.70 8.76 36.25
N CYS A 239 -1.21 8.35 35.08
CA CYS A 239 -0.31 7.21 34.97
C CYS A 239 1.14 7.62 35.24
N MET A 240 1.91 6.86 36.04
CA MET A 240 3.37 7.10 36.17
C MET A 240 4.11 6.88 34.85
N ALA A 241 3.76 5.82 34.11
CA ALA A 241 4.23 5.58 32.75
C ALA A 241 3.07 5.81 31.76
N PRO A 242 3.24 6.67 30.74
CA PRO A 242 2.15 7.08 29.86
C PRO A 242 1.61 5.92 29.01
N ASN A 243 0.36 6.04 28.56
CA ASN A 243 -0.29 5.10 27.65
C ASN A 243 0.58 4.86 26.39
N PRO A 244 1.02 3.63 26.10
CA PRO A 244 1.89 3.32 24.95
C PRO A 244 1.24 3.55 23.57
N PHE A 245 -0.09 3.71 23.51
CA PHE A 245 -0.84 3.92 22.28
C PHE A 245 -1.22 5.39 22.04
N ALA A 246 -0.88 6.29 22.98
CA ALA A 246 -1.18 7.71 22.86
C ALA A 246 -0.19 8.44 21.92
N PRO A 247 -0.60 9.50 21.21
CA PRO A 247 0.32 10.33 20.44
C PRO A 247 1.42 10.94 21.34
N PRO A 248 2.67 11.08 20.85
CA PRO A 248 3.79 11.59 21.67
C PRO A 248 3.61 13.04 22.16
N ASN A 249 2.61 13.76 21.66
CA ASN A 249 2.28 15.14 22.03
C ASN A 249 1.03 15.26 22.92
N THR A 250 0.32 14.17 23.24
CA THR A 250 -0.77 14.22 24.22
C THR A 250 -0.19 14.07 25.63
N SER A 251 0.08 15.20 26.28
CA SER A 251 0.47 15.27 27.69
C SER A 251 -0.66 14.78 28.59
N ALA A 252 -0.75 13.46 28.79
CA ALA A 252 -1.51 12.90 29.90
C ALA A 252 -0.95 13.47 31.22
N THR A 253 -1.81 13.73 32.19
CA THR A 253 -1.38 14.12 33.54
C THR A 253 -0.43 13.06 34.07
N ALA A 254 0.79 13.46 34.44
CA ALA A 254 1.75 12.53 35.02
C ALA A 254 1.24 12.06 36.39
N GLY A 255 1.15 10.74 36.57
CA GLY A 255 0.82 10.14 37.84
C GLY A 255 1.91 10.41 38.88
N ARG A 256 1.49 10.51 40.14
CA ARG A 256 2.40 10.62 41.28
C ARG A 256 2.22 9.43 42.21
N ASP A 257 3.34 8.87 42.65
CA ASP A 257 3.37 8.00 43.80
C ASP A 257 3.22 8.84 45.08
N CYS A 258 2.19 8.50 45.86
CA CYS A 258 1.92 9.11 47.15
C CYS A 258 2.79 8.52 48.28
N THR A 259 3.38 7.33 48.11
CA THR A 259 4.26 6.72 49.12
C THR A 259 5.64 7.37 49.16
N ASP A 260 6.14 7.86 48.02
CA ASP A 260 7.35 8.71 47.86
C ASP A 260 7.25 10.09 48.56
N ILE A 261 6.15 10.42 49.24
CA ILE A 261 6.03 11.66 50.03
C ILE A 261 6.98 11.61 51.23
N THR A 262 8.00 12.49 51.21
CA THR A 262 9.04 12.54 52.25
C THR A 262 8.45 12.75 53.65
N GLY A 263 8.71 11.80 54.55
CA GLY A 263 8.25 11.86 55.95
C GLY A 263 6.82 11.38 56.18
N VAL A 264 6.19 10.70 55.22
CA VAL A 264 4.85 10.11 55.35
C VAL A 264 4.86 8.80 56.15
N ASP A 265 3.71 8.41 56.72
CA ASP A 265 3.51 7.16 57.48
C ASP A 265 2.14 6.50 57.18
N SER A 266 1.09 7.29 56.89
CA SER A 266 -0.13 6.82 56.24
C SER A 266 -0.62 7.85 55.21
N VAL A 267 -1.00 7.36 54.03
CA VAL A 267 -1.39 8.15 52.87
C VAL A 267 -2.39 7.39 52.00
N ASN A 268 -3.35 8.11 51.43
CA ASN A 268 -4.33 7.61 50.47
C ASN A 268 -4.24 8.38 49.15
N CYS A 269 -4.67 7.78 48.05
CA CYS A 269 -5.07 8.53 46.86
C CYS A 269 -6.59 8.74 46.93
N VAL A 270 -7.04 9.98 46.83
CA VAL A 270 -8.46 10.34 46.94
C VAL A 270 -8.83 11.28 45.80
N ARG A 271 -9.63 10.79 44.84
CA ARG A 271 -10.05 11.53 43.64
C ARG A 271 -8.86 12.05 42.80
N GLY A 272 -7.79 11.26 42.74
CA GLY A 272 -6.58 11.60 42.00
C GLY A 272 -5.67 12.64 42.66
N ALA A 273 -5.84 12.90 43.96
CA ALA A 273 -4.91 13.68 44.77
C ALA A 273 -4.37 12.83 45.93
N CYS A 274 -3.08 12.96 46.23
CA CYS A 274 -2.49 12.36 47.43
C CYS A 274 -3.03 13.06 48.69
N HIS A 275 -3.55 12.29 49.63
CA HIS A 275 -4.06 12.75 50.91
C HIS A 275 -3.29 12.09 52.05
N VAL A 276 -2.56 12.88 52.81
CA VAL A 276 -1.73 12.45 53.92
C VAL A 276 -2.56 12.41 55.20
N GLU A 277 -2.83 11.21 55.70
CA GLU A 277 -3.47 11.01 57.00
C GLU A 277 -2.49 11.21 58.15
N LYS A 278 -1.25 10.74 57.99
CA LYS A 278 -0.27 10.65 59.08
C LYS A 278 1.16 10.75 58.57
N CYS A 279 1.98 11.49 59.30
CA CYS A 279 3.42 11.61 59.06
C CYS A 279 4.24 10.78 60.06
N ALA A 280 5.47 10.46 59.67
CA ALA A 280 6.46 9.77 60.48
C ALA A 280 6.92 10.62 61.68
N ALA A 281 7.56 9.99 62.66
CA ALA A 281 8.06 10.66 63.86
C ALA A 281 9.02 11.82 63.50
N GLY A 282 8.74 13.02 64.03
CA GLY A 282 9.47 14.26 63.72
C GLY A 282 8.84 15.12 62.63
N TYR A 283 7.79 14.63 61.96
CA TYR A 283 7.03 15.36 60.94
C TYR A 283 5.58 15.62 61.38
N ALA A 284 4.93 16.59 60.74
CA ALA A 284 3.51 16.91 60.88
C ALA A 284 2.88 17.13 59.50
N VAL A 285 1.58 16.86 59.38
CA VAL A 285 0.84 17.07 58.12
C VAL A 285 0.77 18.57 57.82
N ASN A 286 1.00 18.97 56.58
CA ASN A 286 0.92 20.35 56.16
C ASN A 286 -0.54 20.86 56.07
N GLY A 287 -0.72 22.17 55.89
CA GLY A 287 -2.06 22.80 55.81
C GLY A 287 -2.89 22.41 54.58
N ALA A 288 -2.30 21.77 53.57
CA ALA A 288 -2.97 21.32 52.36
C ALA A 288 -3.33 19.81 52.39
N GLN A 289 -2.83 19.07 53.38
CA GLN A 289 -2.93 17.61 53.52
C GLN A 289 -2.33 16.80 52.35
N ASP A 290 -1.41 17.40 51.57
CA ASP A 290 -0.72 16.77 50.43
C ASP A 290 0.76 16.45 50.73
N GLY A 291 1.23 16.72 51.95
CA GLY A 291 2.62 16.49 52.34
C GLY A 291 2.91 16.60 53.83
N CYS A 292 4.11 16.16 54.21
CA CYS A 292 4.65 16.21 55.56
C CYS A 292 5.75 17.27 55.69
N VAL A 293 5.73 18.05 56.76
CA VAL A 293 6.75 19.06 57.09
C VAL A 293 7.40 18.75 58.44
N ALA A 294 8.67 19.10 58.63
CA ALA A 294 9.35 18.86 59.90
C ALA A 294 8.67 19.64 61.05
N ALA A 295 8.36 18.96 62.15
CA ALA A 295 7.64 19.56 63.26
C ALA A 295 8.53 20.56 64.02
N HIS A 296 8.17 21.85 63.97
CA HIS A 296 8.88 22.92 64.68
C HIS A 296 8.88 22.67 66.20
N GLY A 297 10.01 22.17 66.72
CA GLY A 297 10.16 21.74 68.11
C GLY A 297 10.78 20.33 68.27
N ALA A 298 10.77 19.52 67.20
CA ALA A 298 11.47 18.24 67.15
C ALA A 298 13.00 18.44 67.11
N LYS A 299 13.61 18.69 68.27
CA LYS A 299 15.06 18.55 68.44
C LYS A 299 15.48 17.18 67.94
N SER A 300 16.45 17.12 67.03
CA SER A 300 16.80 15.90 66.29
C SER A 300 17.19 14.76 67.23
N ALA A 301 16.23 13.90 67.56
CA ALA A 301 16.44 12.70 68.33
C ALA A 301 17.16 11.69 67.45
N THR A 302 18.45 11.47 67.72
CA THR A 302 19.33 10.63 66.89
C THR A 302 18.99 9.15 67.02
N HIS A 303 17.89 8.73 66.41
CA HIS A 303 17.41 7.35 66.41
C HIS A 303 18.36 6.44 65.64
N LYS A 304 19.26 5.78 66.38
CA LYS A 304 20.02 4.63 65.86
C LYS A 304 19.05 3.58 65.33
N SER A 305 19.17 3.26 64.04
CA SER A 305 18.23 2.42 63.30
C SER A 305 18.27 0.95 63.77
N ALA A 306 17.40 0.58 64.71
CA ALA A 306 17.13 -0.81 65.06
C ALA A 306 16.02 -1.38 64.18
N LEU A 307 16.30 -1.56 62.89
CA LEU A 307 15.32 -1.98 61.87
C LEU A 307 14.90 -3.45 62.07
N LYS A 308 13.94 -3.70 62.96
CA LYS A 308 13.25 -5.01 63.07
C LYS A 308 12.30 -5.19 61.89
N VAL A 309 12.84 -5.67 60.77
CA VAL A 309 12.06 -6.18 59.63
C VAL A 309 11.14 -7.30 60.12
N GLN A 310 9.85 -7.02 60.24
CA GLN A 310 8.85 -8.04 60.52
C GLN A 310 8.57 -8.84 59.24
N ALA A 311 9.29 -9.93 59.05
CA ALA A 311 9.10 -10.87 57.96
C ALA A 311 7.75 -11.61 58.09
N GLY A 312 6.66 -10.94 57.71
CA GLY A 312 5.32 -11.51 57.66
C GLY A 312 5.27 -12.70 56.70
N LYS A 313 5.04 -13.91 57.24
CA LYS A 313 4.96 -15.16 56.46
C LYS A 313 3.79 -15.16 55.48
N ARG A 314 3.97 -14.61 54.28
CA ARG A 314 3.07 -14.85 53.14
C ARG A 314 3.12 -16.35 52.80
N LYS A 315 1.96 -17.00 52.74
CA LYS A 315 1.83 -18.39 52.31
C LYS A 315 2.17 -18.49 50.80
N PRO A 316 2.91 -19.51 50.34
CA PRO A 316 3.13 -19.71 48.92
C PRO A 316 1.81 -20.04 48.23
N VAL A 317 1.42 -19.25 47.23
CA VAL A 317 0.32 -19.60 46.32
C VAL A 317 0.84 -20.61 45.32
N SER A 318 0.17 -21.76 45.22
CA SER A 318 0.56 -22.89 44.35
C SER A 318 0.48 -22.51 42.86
N SER A 319 1.62 -22.18 42.26
CA SER A 319 1.76 -22.05 40.80
C SER A 319 1.62 -23.42 40.11
N ARG A 320 0.39 -23.74 39.67
CA ARG A 320 0.18 -24.79 38.66
C ARG A 320 0.83 -24.28 37.36
N HIS A 321 1.93 -24.89 36.93
CA HIS A 321 1.89 -25.97 35.93
C HIS A 321 1.12 -25.58 34.66
N PHE A 322 1.80 -24.82 33.80
CA PHE A 322 1.65 -24.91 32.35
C PHE A 322 3.04 -24.75 31.72
N ALA A 323 3.73 -25.87 31.60
CA ALA A 323 5.01 -25.98 30.90
C ALA A 323 5.09 -27.39 30.29
N ASP A 324 4.70 -27.51 29.02
CA ASP A 324 5.16 -28.61 28.17
C ASP A 324 4.99 -28.25 26.68
N ARG A 325 5.96 -28.72 25.87
CA ARG A 325 5.98 -28.83 24.39
C ARG A 325 5.36 -27.74 23.50
N ALA A 326 6.24 -27.03 22.80
CA ALA A 326 6.51 -27.34 21.38
C ALA A 326 8.00 -27.02 21.06
N GLU A 327 8.61 -27.77 20.15
CA GLU A 327 10.05 -27.70 19.84
C GLU A 327 10.33 -26.88 18.56
N PRO A 328 11.52 -26.28 18.39
CA PRO A 328 11.91 -25.65 17.13
C PRO A 328 12.35 -26.71 16.11
N GLU A 329 11.64 -26.83 14.99
CA GLU A 329 12.11 -27.61 13.83
C GLU A 329 13.23 -26.87 13.06
N PRO A 330 14.11 -27.61 12.36
CA PRO A 330 15.37 -27.07 11.87
C PRO A 330 15.28 -26.24 10.59
N GLU A 331 16.29 -25.40 10.39
CA GLU A 331 16.57 -24.72 9.13
C GLU A 331 16.79 -25.74 8.00
N ASN A 332 16.13 -25.54 6.86
CA ASN A 332 16.28 -26.39 5.67
C ASN A 332 16.87 -25.56 4.53
N GLU A 333 18.15 -25.74 4.26
CA GLU A 333 18.83 -25.12 3.12
C GLU A 333 18.20 -25.60 1.80
N ARG A 334 17.66 -24.67 1.02
CA ARG A 334 17.39 -24.91 -0.40
C ARG A 334 17.99 -23.82 -1.27
N HIS A 335 19.18 -24.13 -1.77
CA HIS A 335 19.80 -23.45 -2.90
C HIS A 335 19.00 -23.66 -4.21
N ASP A 336 19.43 -22.92 -5.22
CA ASP A 336 19.18 -23.10 -6.65
C ASP A 336 17.85 -22.64 -7.29
N ASN A 337 17.96 -21.45 -7.89
CA ASN A 337 17.82 -21.26 -9.34
C ASN A 337 16.60 -21.87 -10.06
N VAL A 338 15.58 -21.03 -10.31
CA VAL A 338 14.79 -21.11 -11.54
C VAL A 338 14.69 -19.71 -12.17
N TYR A 339 15.34 -19.54 -13.31
CA TYR A 339 15.15 -18.40 -14.22
C TYR A 339 14.18 -18.81 -15.34
N ALA A 340 13.55 -17.81 -15.99
CA ALA A 340 12.84 -17.90 -17.27
C ALA A 340 11.40 -18.47 -17.33
N SER A 341 10.78 -18.22 -18.50
CA SER A 341 9.48 -18.68 -19.01
C SER A 341 8.21 -18.38 -18.20
N ALA A 342 7.77 -17.12 -18.23
CA ALA A 342 6.34 -16.84 -18.37
C ALA A 342 6.01 -16.73 -19.86
N PHE A 343 5.23 -17.68 -20.40
CA PHE A 343 4.67 -17.63 -21.75
C PHE A 343 3.15 -17.74 -21.68
N TYR A 344 2.47 -17.03 -22.57
CA TYR A 344 1.01 -16.95 -22.60
C TYR A 344 0.36 -18.27 -23.01
N ARG A 345 -0.87 -18.48 -22.52
CA ARG A 345 -1.87 -19.35 -23.15
C ARG A 345 -3.15 -18.56 -23.37
N GLU A 346 -3.62 -18.65 -24.61
CA GLU A 346 -5.01 -18.52 -25.12
C GLU A 346 -6.03 -17.81 -24.21
#